data_AF-A0A4U2E509-F1
#
_entry.id   AF-A0A4U2E509-F1
#
_cell.length_a   1.000
_cell.length_b   1.000
_cell.length_c   1.000
_cell.angle_alpha   90.00
_cell.angle_beta   90.00
_cell.angle_gamma   90.00
#
_symmetry.space_group_name_H-M   'P 1'
#
loop_
_entity.id
_entity.type
_entity.pdbx_description
1 polymer ?
#
loop_
_entity_poly.entity_id
_entity_poly.type
_entity_poly.pdbx_seq_one_letter_code
_entity_poly.pdbx_strand_id
1 'polypeptide(L)'
;EYQWRHVKEAMLLGVPVELSVQTRRIKCRDCGIKTESLSWLEPYARITKRLKSYIEQLLPLLPIKHISQLTSVHWHTIKEIDKRRLRQVVPSVKWEGLRQLVMDEFAIFKGHRYATVIADAKTHQV
;
A
#
# COMPACT_ATOMS: atom_id res chain seq x y z
N GLU A 1 15.52 5.36 26.74
CA GLU A 1 15.49 3.88 26.81
C GLU A 1 15.56 3.33 25.40
N TYR A 2 16.29 2.24 25.16
CA TYR A 2 16.42 1.66 23.81
C TYR A 2 15.46 0.47 23.66
N GLN A 3 14.88 0.34 22.47
CA GLN A 3 13.97 -0.76 22.13
C GLN A 3 14.34 -1.34 20.77
N TRP A 4 14.43 -2.67 20.71
CA TRP A 4 14.61 -3.42 19.47
C TRP A 4 13.29 -3.52 18.70
N ARG A 5 13.38 -3.34 17.38
CA ARG A 5 12.29 -3.49 16.44
C ARG A 5 12.75 -4.37 15.28
N HIS A 6 11.92 -5.33 14.91
CA HIS A 6 12.09 -6.12 13.69
C HIS A 6 11.18 -5.53 12.61
N VAL A 7 11.75 -5.20 11.45
CA VAL A 7 11.02 -4.64 10.32
C VAL A 7 11.40 -5.33 9.03
N LYS A 8 10.43 -5.51 8.13
CA LYS A 8 10.67 -6.09 6.80
C LYS A 8 11.28 -5.07 5.87
N GLU A 9 12.25 -5.51 5.09
CA GLU A 9 12.98 -4.73 4.12
C GLU A 9 12.76 -5.29 2.70
N ALA A 10 12.97 -4.45 1.68
CA ALA A 10 12.99 -4.91 0.30
C ALA A 10 14.09 -5.96 0.12
N MET A 11 13.89 -6.84 -0.86
CA MET A 11 14.87 -7.87 -1.16
C MET A 11 16.25 -7.27 -1.43
N LEU A 12 17.28 -7.95 -0.95
CA LEU A 12 18.67 -7.68 -1.31
C LEU A 12 19.20 -8.89 -2.06
N LEU A 13 19.67 -8.68 -3.29
CA LEU A 13 20.20 -9.74 -4.16
C LEU A 13 19.22 -10.92 -4.34
N GLY A 14 17.92 -10.63 -4.41
CA GLY A 14 16.86 -11.64 -4.56
C GLY A 14 16.48 -12.36 -3.26
N VAL A 15 17.10 -12.02 -2.13
CA VAL A 15 16.86 -12.66 -0.84
C VAL A 15 15.92 -11.79 0.02
N PRO A 16 14.87 -12.35 0.65
CA PRO A 16 14.07 -11.64 1.64
C PRO A 16 14.91 -11.24 2.85
N VAL A 17 14.78 -10.00 3.32
CA VAL A 17 15.55 -9.46 4.44
C VAL A 17 14.64 -8.87 5.52
N GLU A 18 14.98 -9.14 6.78
CA GLU A 18 14.44 -8.46 7.95
C GLU A 18 15.55 -7.72 8.67
N LEU A 19 15.27 -6.49 9.12
CA LEU A 19 16.22 -5.65 9.85
C LEU A 19 15.87 -5.65 11.34
N SER A 20 16.89 -5.86 12.17
CA SER A 20 16.81 -5.64 13.62
C SER A 20 17.39 -4.27 13.93
N VAL A 21 16.52 -3.35 14.33
CA VAL A 21 16.86 -1.93 14.48
C VAL A 21 16.65 -1.52 15.93
N GLN A 22 17.67 -0.92 16.53
CA GLN A 22 17.54 -0.33 17.85
C GLN A 22 17.01 1.10 17.70
N THR A 23 15.92 1.42 18.38
CA THR A 23 15.31 2.76 18.38
C THR A 23 15.31 3.34 19.77
N ARG A 24 15.59 4.64 19.90
CA ARG A 24 15.58 5.32 21.19
C ARG A 24 14.20 5.87 21.52
N ARG A 25 13.72 5.62 22.74
CA ARG A 25 12.59 6.34 23.36
C ARG A 25 13.12 7.51 24.17
N ILE A 26 12.71 8.71 23.79
CA ILE A 26 13.08 10.01 24.36
C ILE A 26 11.91 10.49 25.24
N LYS A 27 12.20 10.88 26.48
CA LYS A 27 11.24 11.51 27.38
C LYS A 27 11.44 13.02 27.31
N CYS A 28 10.55 13.69 26.58
CA CYS A 28 10.54 15.14 26.40
C CYS A 28 9.62 15.76 27.45
N ARG A 29 10.04 16.87 28.07
CA ARG A 29 9.24 17.55 29.12
C ARG A 29 7.97 18.16 28.53
N ASP A 30 8.07 18.77 27.35
CA ASP A 30 6.95 19.50 26.74
C ASP A 30 6.07 18.62 25.83
N CYS A 31 6.64 17.54 25.29
CA CYS A 31 6.02 16.74 24.22
C CYS A 31 5.77 15.27 24.57
N GLY A 32 6.08 14.86 25.81
CA GLY A 32 5.86 13.51 26.33
C GLY A 32 6.88 12.47 25.83
N ILE A 33 6.47 11.20 25.80
CA ILE A 33 7.35 10.11 25.35
C ILE A 33 7.26 9.98 23.83
N LYS A 34 8.39 10.13 23.13
CA LYS A 34 8.50 9.97 21.68
C LYS A 34 9.55 8.93 21.33
N THR A 35 9.31 8.17 20.27
CA THR A 35 10.33 7.31 19.67
C THR A 35 11.10 8.13 18.63
N GLU A 36 12.41 7.93 18.59
CA GLU A 36 13.30 8.45 17.56
C GLU A 36 12.74 8.25 16.16
N SER A 37 12.81 9.29 15.35
CA SER A 37 12.36 9.28 13.97
C SER A 37 13.50 8.78 13.08
N LEU A 38 13.20 7.78 12.25
CA LEU A 38 14.13 7.25 11.26
C LEU A 38 13.64 7.69 9.88
N SER A 39 14.48 8.38 9.12
CA SER A 39 14.09 8.95 7.81
C SER A 39 13.54 7.91 6.83
N TRP A 40 13.99 6.66 6.95
CA TRP A 40 13.64 5.51 6.11
C TRP A 40 12.60 4.55 6.72
N LEU A 41 12.15 4.79 7.96
CA LEU A 41 11.14 3.96 8.65
C LEU A 41 10.09 4.84 9.34
N GLU A 42 8.86 4.76 8.84
CA GLU A 42 7.74 5.51 9.42
C GLU A 42 7.46 5.10 10.89
N PRO A 43 6.95 6.02 11.72
CA PRO A 43 6.55 5.72 13.09
C PRO A 43 5.61 4.52 13.14
N TYR A 44 5.88 3.57 14.05
CA TYR A 44 5.11 2.34 14.26
C TYR A 44 5.03 1.37 13.06
N ALA A 45 5.64 1.69 11.92
CA ALA A 45 5.63 0.83 10.76
C ALA A 45 6.43 -0.46 10.98
N ARG A 46 5.99 -1.54 10.34
CA ARG A 46 6.67 -2.85 10.33
C ARG A 46 7.41 -3.13 9.01
N ILE A 47 7.37 -2.19 8.08
CA ILE A 47 8.01 -2.25 6.77
C ILE A 47 8.78 -0.96 6.54
N THR A 48 9.91 -1.02 5.84
CA THR A 48 10.69 0.18 5.50
C THR A 48 10.07 0.94 4.34
N LYS A 49 10.43 2.23 4.18
CA LYS A 49 9.99 3.05 3.05
C LYS A 49 10.46 2.48 1.71
N ARG A 50 11.65 1.89 1.68
CA ARG A 50 12.19 1.24 0.48
C ARG A 50 11.34 0.02 0.08
N LEU A 51 10.97 -0.84 1.04
CA LEU A 51 10.04 -1.94 0.77
C LEU A 51 8.67 -1.43 0.28
N LYS A 52 8.13 -0.38 0.90
CA LYS A 52 6.88 0.24 0.45
C LYS A 52 6.97 0.73 -0.99
N SER A 53 8.03 1.44 -1.35
CA SER A 53 8.25 1.95 -2.71
C SER A 53 8.41 0.81 -3.72
N TYR A 54 9.12 -0.25 -3.36
CA TYR A 54 9.22 -1.45 -4.20
C TYR A 54 7.85 -2.09 -4.45
N ILE A 55 7.00 -2.24 -3.42
CA ILE A 55 5.63 -2.72 -3.56
C ILE A 55 4.82 -1.81 -4.50
N GLU A 56 4.94 -0.49 -4.37
CA GLU A 56 4.25 0.50 -5.23
C GLU A 56 4.62 0.37 -6.71
N GLN A 57 5.87 0.03 -7.02
CA GLN A 57 6.34 -0.24 -8.39
C GLN A 57 5.79 -1.55 -8.97
N LEU A 58 5.52 -2.54 -8.11
CA LEU A 58 4.97 -3.84 -8.53
C LEU A 58 3.45 -3.82 -8.74
N LEU A 59 2.73 -2.94 -8.03
CA LEU A 59 1.27 -2.88 -8.06
C LEU A 59 0.64 -2.70 -9.46
N PRO A 60 1.23 -1.93 -10.40
CA PRO A 60 0.74 -1.86 -11.78
C PRO A 60 0.99 -3.14 -12.60
N LEU A 61 1.92 -4.00 -12.16
CA LEU A 61 2.45 -5.12 -12.95
C LEU A 61 1.91 -6.48 -12.48
N LEU A 62 1.63 -6.62 -11.18
CA LEU A 62 1.34 -7.91 -10.55
C LEU A 62 0.09 -7.85 -9.65
N PRO A 63 -0.69 -8.95 -9.57
CA PRO A 63 -1.75 -9.08 -8.58
C PRO A 63 -1.24 -8.99 -7.14
N ILE A 64 -2.03 -8.40 -6.25
CA ILE A 64 -1.71 -8.28 -4.81
C ILE A 64 -1.30 -9.63 -4.19
N LYS A 65 -1.94 -10.74 -4.59
CA LYS A 65 -1.60 -12.09 -4.11
C LYS A 65 -0.15 -12.46 -4.43
N HIS A 66 0.31 -12.21 -5.65
CA HIS A 66 1.68 -12.51 -6.07
C HIS A 66 2.68 -11.60 -5.36
N ILE A 67 2.36 -10.31 -5.20
CA ILE A 67 3.20 -9.37 -4.44
C ILE A 67 3.32 -9.81 -2.98
N SER A 68 2.22 -10.30 -2.39
CA SER A 68 2.20 -10.83 -1.02
C SER A 68 3.12 -12.05 -0.87
N GLN A 69 3.09 -12.97 -1.83
CA GLN A 69 3.98 -14.13 -1.86
C GLN A 69 5.45 -13.74 -2.06
N LEU A 70 5.72 -12.79 -2.95
CA LEU A 70 7.07 -12.33 -3.26
C LEU A 70 7.71 -11.58 -2.07
N THR A 71 6.97 -10.68 -1.43
CA THR A 71 7.50 -9.78 -0.39
C THR A 71 7.27 -10.30 1.02
N SER A 72 6.52 -11.38 1.18
CA SER A 72 6.02 -11.88 2.46
C SER A 72 5.23 -10.83 3.27
N VAL A 73 4.78 -9.74 2.64
CA VAL A 73 3.94 -8.72 3.27
C VAL A 73 2.47 -9.15 3.17
N HIS A 74 1.74 -9.01 4.27
CA HIS A 74 0.34 -9.42 4.32
C HIS A 74 -0.51 -8.64 3.30
N TRP A 75 -1.41 -9.34 2.62
CA TRP A 75 -2.20 -8.79 1.51
C TRP A 75 -3.01 -7.54 1.90
N HIS A 76 -3.54 -7.45 3.13
CA HIS A 76 -4.22 -6.24 3.62
C HIS A 76 -3.30 -5.03 3.65
N THR A 77 -2.03 -5.20 4.05
CA THR A 77 -1.05 -4.11 4.06
C THR A 77 -0.76 -3.62 2.65
N ILE A 78 -0.60 -4.56 1.69
CA ILE A 78 -0.41 -4.22 0.28
C ILE A 78 -1.64 -3.49 -0.28
N LYS A 79 -2.86 -3.96 0.05
CA LYS A 79 -4.11 -3.30 -0.35
C LYS A 79 -4.20 -1.86 0.17
N GLU A 80 -3.78 -1.61 1.41
CA GLU A 80 -3.77 -0.24 1.95
C GLU A 80 -2.68 0.64 1.32
N ILE A 81 -1.53 0.08 0.95
CA ILE A 81 -0.51 0.77 0.15
C ILE A 81 -1.12 1.15 -1.22
N ASP A 82 -1.79 0.22 -1.88
CA ASP A 82 -2.38 0.46 -3.20
C ASP A 82 -3.49 1.52 -3.15
N LYS A 83 -4.38 1.48 -2.14
CA LYS A 83 -5.37 2.55 -1.94
C LYS A 83 -4.72 3.93 -1.78
N ARG A 84 -3.60 4.02 -1.06
CA ARG A 84 -2.85 5.29 -0.89
C ARG A 84 -2.25 5.74 -2.21
N ARG A 85 -1.65 4.83 -2.98
CA ARG A 85 -1.13 5.08 -4.32
C ARG A 85 -2.23 5.56 -5.27
N LEU A 86 -3.37 4.85 -5.32
CA LEU A 86 -4.52 5.19 -6.15
C LEU A 86 -5.06 6.59 -5.85
N ARG A 87 -5.11 7.02 -4.59
CA ARG A 87 -5.48 8.41 -4.24
C ARG A 87 -4.55 9.48 -4.82
N GLN A 88 -3.32 9.12 -5.18
CA GLN A 88 -2.34 10.05 -5.76
C GLN A 88 -2.35 10.02 -7.30
N VAL A 89 -2.62 8.85 -7.90
CA VAL A 89 -2.53 8.67 -9.35
C VAL A 89 -3.88 8.75 -10.06
N VAL A 90 -4.98 8.46 -9.37
CA VAL A 90 -6.32 8.55 -9.93
C VAL A 90 -6.79 10.00 -9.82
N PRO A 91 -7.12 10.66 -10.94
CA PRO A 91 -7.58 12.04 -10.91
C PRO A 91 -8.90 12.16 -10.14
N SER A 92 -9.11 13.32 -9.52
CA SER A 92 -10.41 13.63 -8.92
C SER A 92 -11.49 13.67 -10.00
N VAL A 93 -12.57 12.91 -9.81
CA VAL A 93 -13.73 12.94 -10.70
C VAL A 93 -14.61 14.13 -10.34
N LYS A 94 -15.10 14.85 -11.35
CA LYS A 94 -16.13 15.88 -11.15
C LYS A 94 -17.47 15.18 -11.00
N TRP A 95 -18.06 15.27 -9.81
CA TRP A 95 -19.35 14.64 -9.51
C TRP A 95 -20.55 15.48 -9.94
N GLU A 96 -20.29 16.70 -10.43
CA GLU A 96 -21.31 17.64 -10.90
C GLU A 96 -22.12 17.05 -12.06
N GLY A 97 -23.41 16.87 -11.86
CA GLY A 97 -24.30 16.34 -12.88
C GLY A 97 -24.33 14.82 -12.99
N LEU A 98 -23.57 14.08 -12.17
CA LEU A 98 -23.75 12.63 -12.07
C LEU A 98 -25.14 12.32 -11.50
N ARG A 99 -25.95 11.59 -12.27
CA ARG A 99 -27.32 11.20 -11.88
C ARG A 99 -27.54 9.71 -11.82
N GLN A 100 -26.83 8.96 -12.67
CA GLN A 100 -27.06 7.54 -12.86
C GLN A 100 -25.71 6.86 -13.08
N LEU A 101 -25.45 5.82 -12.30
CA LEU A 101 -24.31 4.94 -12.49
C LEU A 101 -24.79 3.65 -13.13
N VAL A 102 -24.07 3.22 -14.16
CA VAL A 102 -24.17 1.88 -14.70
C VAL A 102 -23.07 1.05 -14.07
N MET A 103 -23.43 -0.12 -13.58
CA MET A 103 -22.50 -1.10 -13.06
C MET A 103 -22.70 -2.39 -13.82
N ASP A 104 -21.61 -2.96 -14.30
CA ASP A 104 -21.62 -4.25 -14.96
C ASP A 104 -20.46 -5.12 -14.47
N GLU A 105 -20.68 -6.43 -14.46
CA GLU A 105 -19.65 -7.41 -14.15
C GLU A 105 -19.58 -8.44 -15.28
N PHE A 106 -18.42 -8.54 -15.91
CA PHE A 106 -18.20 -9.49 -16.99
C PHE A 106 -16.99 -10.37 -16.73
N ALA A 107 -17.07 -11.61 -17.21
CA ALA A 107 -15.97 -12.56 -17.12
C ALA A 107 -14.86 -12.19 -18.12
N ILE A 108 -13.65 -11.96 -17.62
CA ILE A 108 -12.47 -11.64 -18.46
C ILE A 108 -11.91 -12.93 -19.07
N PHE A 109 -11.96 -14.05 -18.33
CA PHE A 109 -11.46 -15.35 -18.74
C PHE A 109 -12.33 -16.48 -18.15
N LYS A 110 -12.20 -17.69 -18.71
CA LYS A 110 -12.76 -18.91 -18.10
C LYS A 110 -12.21 -19.12 -16.68
N GLY A 111 -13.01 -19.69 -15.79
CA GLY A 111 -12.60 -20.00 -14.42
C GLY A 111 -12.86 -18.90 -13.40
N HIS A 112 -14.04 -18.25 -13.47
CA HIS A 112 -14.53 -17.31 -12.45
C HIS A 112 -13.62 -16.09 -12.20
N ARG A 113 -13.09 -15.48 -13.29
CA ARG A 113 -12.34 -14.22 -13.23
C ARG A 113 -13.19 -13.09 -13.79
N TYR A 114 -13.63 -12.20 -12.92
CA TYR A 114 -14.55 -11.12 -13.25
C TYR A 114 -13.87 -9.75 -13.19
N ALA A 115 -14.28 -8.86 -14.08
CA ALA A 115 -14.05 -7.42 -13.98
C ALA A 115 -15.38 -6.75 -13.69
N THR A 116 -15.36 -5.80 -12.75
CA THR A 116 -16.47 -4.87 -12.54
C THR A 116 -16.11 -3.55 -13.21
N VAL A 117 -17.01 -3.02 -14.02
CA VAL A 117 -16.94 -1.66 -14.57
C VAL A 117 -18.06 -0.84 -13.96
N ILE A 118 -17.73 0.39 -13.57
CA ILE A 118 -18.68 1.37 -13.06
C ILE A 118 -18.52 2.59 -13.96
N ALA A 119 -19.60 3.11 -14.52
CA ALA A 119 -19.56 4.26 -15.41
C ALA A 119 -20.76 5.20 -15.21
N ASP A 120 -20.59 6.47 -15.57
CA ASP A 120 -21.72 7.40 -15.70
C ASP A 120 -22.58 7.01 -16.91
N ALA A 121 -23.90 6.82 -16.69
CA ALA A 121 -24.84 6.40 -17.73
C ALA A 121 -24.96 7.40 -18.90
N LYS A 122 -24.66 8.67 -18.66
CA LYS A 122 -24.83 9.75 -19.65
C LYS A 122 -23.52 10.10 -20.36
N THR A 123 -22.43 10.20 -19.61
CA THR A 123 -21.12 10.61 -20.16
C THR A 123 -20.24 9.43 -20.55
N HIS A 124 -20.58 8.21 -20.10
CA HIS A 124 -19.78 6.99 -20.22
C HIS A 124 -18.37 7.11 -19.64
N GLN A 125 -18.14 8.07 -18.74
CA GLN A 125 -16.91 8.15 -17.96
C GLN A 125 -16.85 6.94 -17.01
N VAL A 126 -15.73 6.19 -17.09
CA VAL A 126 -15.39 5.05 -16.23
C VAL A 126 -14.50 5.49 -15.06
#